data_AF-A0A926BMU4-F1
#
_entry.id   AF-A0A926BMU4-F1
#
_cell.length_a   1.000
_cell.length_b   1.000
_cell.length_c   1.000
_cell.angle_alpha   90.00
_cell.angle_beta   90.00
_cell.angle_gamma   90.00
#
_symmetry.space_group_name_H-M   'P 1'
#
loop_
_entity.id
_entity.type
_entity.pdbx_description
1 polymer ?
#
loop_
_entity_poly.entity_id
_entity_poly.type
_entity_poly.pdbx_seq_one_letter_code
_entity_poly.pdbx_strand_id
1 'polypeptide(L)'
;MPRYQNRPDVRKAVADRANNCCEYCRCTATVSLSAFEVEHINPIKLGGLNTLDNFAWSCRFCNAAKNAATTAPDPQSEELVLLFPSREQSWRDHFAWDNDGGLTIAGLSATGRATVSCLQLNRAEFVNLRRLLKADGKHPPLDTPPDEVIP
;
A
#
# COMPACT_ATOMS: atom_id res chain seq x y z
N MET A 1 0.66 -26.97 9.28
CA MET A 1 1.35 -25.74 9.72
C MET A 1 0.80 -24.57 8.93
N PRO A 2 0.43 -23.45 9.56
CA PRO A 2 0.14 -22.22 8.83
C PRO A 2 1.38 -21.80 8.02
N ARG A 3 1.19 -21.20 6.84
CA ARG A 3 2.31 -20.63 6.09
C ARG A 3 3.02 -19.57 6.96
N TYR A 4 4.34 -19.42 6.84
CA TYR A 4 5.14 -18.51 7.67
C TYR A 4 4.57 -17.09 7.75
N GLN A 5 4.13 -16.53 6.61
CA GLN A 5 3.52 -15.20 6.52
C GLN A 5 2.19 -15.04 7.31
N ASN A 6 1.57 -16.16 7.69
CA ASN A 6 0.32 -16.17 8.45
C ASN A 6 0.53 -16.36 9.95
N ARG A 7 1.78 -16.52 10.42
CA ARG A 7 2.03 -16.58 11.86
C ARG A 7 1.65 -15.25 12.53
N PRO A 8 1.05 -15.26 13.74
CA PRO A 8 0.61 -14.03 14.41
C PRO A 8 1.72 -13.00 14.63
N ASP A 9 2.92 -13.45 15.00
CA ASP A 9 4.10 -12.61 15.21
C ASP A 9 4.57 -11.94 13.91
N VAL A 10 4.59 -12.68 12.81
CA VAL A 10 4.95 -12.14 11.48
C VAL A 10 3.92 -11.12 10.99
N ARG A 11 2.63 -11.45 11.11
CA ARG A 11 1.55 -10.53 10.73
C ARG A 11 1.59 -9.24 11.54
N LYS A 12 1.82 -9.34 12.86
CA LYS A 12 1.97 -8.19 13.74
C LYS A 12 3.17 -7.33 13.33
N ALA A 13 4.34 -7.93 13.12
CA ALA A 13 5.53 -7.18 12.70
C ALA A 13 5.34 -6.41 11.38
N VAL A 14 4.68 -7.03 10.40
CA VAL A 14 4.42 -6.40 9.10
C VAL A 14 3.35 -5.30 9.21
N ALA A 15 2.30 -5.50 10.02
CA ALA A 15 1.25 -4.50 10.25
C ALA A 15 1.77 -3.30 11.04
N ASP A 16 2.54 -3.52 12.10
CA ASP A 16 3.12 -2.47 12.95
C ASP A 16 4.04 -1.56 12.12
N ARG A 17 4.94 -2.16 11.32
CA ARG A 17 5.82 -1.41 10.40
C ARG A 17 5.05 -0.54 9.41
N ALA A 18 3.88 -0.97 8.99
CA ALA A 18 3.03 -0.26 8.04
C ALA A 18 2.08 0.76 8.71
N ASN A 19 2.21 0.99 10.02
CA ASN A 19 1.25 1.77 10.83
C ASN A 19 -0.19 1.31 10.63
N ASN A 20 -0.37 -0.01 10.49
CA ASN A 20 -1.63 -0.68 10.21
C ASN A 20 -2.38 -0.14 8.98
N CYS A 21 -1.67 0.49 8.05
CA CYS A 21 -2.16 1.02 6.79
C CYS A 21 -1.63 0.19 5.62
N CYS A 22 -2.42 0.04 4.57
CA CYS A 22 -1.98 -0.62 3.35
C CYS A 22 -0.77 0.12 2.81
N GLU A 23 0.33 -0.59 2.57
CA GLU A 23 1.58 0.05 2.14
C GLU A 23 1.43 0.73 0.76
N TYR A 24 0.47 0.30 -0.07
CA TYR A 24 0.17 0.92 -1.37
C TYR A 24 -0.82 2.07 -1.25
N CYS A 25 -2.07 1.77 -0.89
CA CYS A 25 -3.19 2.71 -0.96
C CYS A 25 -3.45 3.51 0.32
N ARG A 26 -2.68 3.24 1.39
CA ARG A 26 -2.81 3.81 2.74
C ARG A 26 -4.20 3.62 3.38
N CYS A 27 -5.05 2.73 2.86
CA CYS A 27 -6.28 2.33 3.56
C CYS A 27 -5.93 1.68 4.91
N THR A 28 -6.60 2.09 5.99
CA THR A 28 -6.36 1.51 7.31
C THR A 28 -7.02 0.13 7.42
N ALA A 29 -6.41 -0.79 8.18
CA ALA A 29 -7.02 -2.10 8.41
C ALA A 29 -8.35 -2.03 9.18
N THR A 30 -8.59 -0.95 9.92
CA THR A 30 -9.80 -0.73 10.73
C THR A 30 -11.06 -0.45 9.92
N VAL A 31 -10.92 0.00 8.67
CA VAL A 31 -12.06 0.36 7.80
C VAL A 31 -12.23 -0.59 6.62
N SER A 32 -11.37 -1.61 6.53
CA SER A 32 -11.46 -2.63 5.49
C SER A 32 -12.47 -3.71 5.86
N LEU A 33 -13.30 -4.07 4.88
CA LEU A 33 -14.25 -5.19 4.99
C LEU A 33 -13.58 -6.57 4.92
N SER A 34 -12.27 -6.61 4.66
CA SER A 34 -11.50 -7.84 4.54
C SER A 34 -10.22 -7.77 5.36
N ALA A 35 -9.82 -8.93 5.89
CA ALA A 35 -8.54 -9.06 6.56
C ALA A 35 -7.40 -8.71 5.60
N PHE A 36 -6.42 -7.96 6.10
CA PHE A 36 -5.22 -7.65 5.36
C PHE A 36 -4.33 -8.88 5.20
N GLU A 37 -3.56 -8.87 4.13
CA GLU A 37 -2.72 -9.97 3.72
C GLU A 37 -1.25 -9.55 3.86
N VAL A 38 -0.43 -10.49 4.33
CA VAL A 38 1.03 -10.38 4.26
C VAL A 38 1.40 -10.96 2.90
N GLU A 39 1.61 -10.07 1.94
CA GLU A 39 1.94 -10.46 0.56
C GLU A 39 3.44 -10.38 0.32
N HIS A 40 3.91 -11.08 -0.72
CA HIS A 40 5.28 -10.97 -1.19
C HIS A 40 5.43 -9.82 -2.18
N ILE A 41 6.35 -8.90 -1.92
CA ILE A 41 6.74 -7.82 -2.83
C ILE A 41 7.25 -8.44 -4.13
N ASN A 42 8.30 -9.24 -4.04
CA ASN A 42 8.74 -10.14 -5.09
C ASN A 42 8.11 -11.53 -4.87
N PRO A 43 7.22 -12.03 -5.73
CA PRO A 43 6.59 -13.33 -5.56
C PRO A 43 7.61 -14.48 -5.44
N ILE A 44 7.32 -15.48 -4.59
CA ILE A 44 8.16 -16.68 -4.45
C ILE A 44 8.40 -17.37 -5.81
N LYS A 45 7.37 -17.44 -6.66
CA LYS A 45 7.47 -18.05 -8.00
C LYS A 45 8.43 -17.32 -8.95
N LEU A 46 8.81 -16.09 -8.62
CA LEU A 46 9.78 -15.26 -9.35
C LEU A 46 11.12 -15.14 -8.58
N GLY A 47 11.38 -16.06 -7.63
CA GLY A 47 12.62 -16.09 -6.85
C GLY A 47 12.60 -15.23 -5.59
N GLY A 48 11.45 -14.68 -5.19
CA GLY A 48 11.32 -13.92 -3.96
C GLY A 48 11.49 -14.77 -2.69
N LEU A 49 12.10 -14.18 -1.66
CA LEU A 49 12.32 -14.84 -0.38
C LEU A 49 11.07 -14.81 0.51
N ASN A 50 10.92 -15.79 1.39
CA ASN A 50 9.82 -15.82 2.35
C ASN A 50 10.24 -15.18 3.69
N THR A 51 10.60 -13.89 3.65
CA THR A 51 11.18 -13.13 4.77
C THR A 51 10.43 -11.83 5.04
N LEU A 52 10.62 -11.23 6.22
CA LEU A 52 10.00 -9.95 6.62
C LEU A 52 10.28 -8.80 5.64
N ASP A 53 11.48 -8.77 5.05
CA ASP A 53 11.89 -7.74 4.10
C ASP A 53 11.23 -7.91 2.74
N ASN A 54 10.72 -9.10 2.41
CA ASN A 54 9.95 -9.29 1.18
C ASN A 54 8.43 -9.21 1.42
N PHE A 55 8.00 -8.85 2.63
CA PHE A 55 6.58 -8.73 2.94
C PHE A 55 6.08 -7.30 2.84
N ALA A 56 4.85 -7.14 2.34
CA ALA A 56 4.09 -5.90 2.43
C ALA A 56 2.77 -6.14 3.17
N TRP A 57 2.37 -5.16 4.00
CA TRP A 57 1.02 -5.12 4.58
C TRP A 57 0.04 -4.60 3.53
N SER A 58 -0.81 -5.47 3.00
CA SER A 58 -1.63 -5.15 1.83
C SER A 58 -3.11 -5.38 2.12
N CYS A 59 -3.95 -4.43 1.70
CA CYS A 59 -5.38 -4.69 1.63
C CYS A 59 -5.66 -5.66 0.49
N ARG A 60 -6.73 -6.46 0.62
CA ARG A 60 -7.11 -7.47 -0.38
C ARG A 60 -7.19 -6.94 -1.80
N PHE A 61 -7.66 -5.70 -1.97
CA PHE A 61 -7.83 -5.07 -3.28
C PHE A 61 -6.50 -4.69 -3.95
N CYS A 62 -5.52 -4.21 -3.19
CA CYS A 62 -4.18 -3.91 -3.69
C CYS A 62 -3.42 -5.19 -3.99
N ASN A 63 -3.45 -6.15 -3.07
CA ASN A 63 -2.83 -7.47 -3.26
C ASN A 63 -3.39 -8.18 -4.51
N ALA A 64 -4.72 -8.19 -4.69
CA ALA A 64 -5.35 -8.80 -5.85
C ALA A 64 -5.01 -8.08 -7.16
N ALA A 65 -4.94 -6.74 -7.16
CA ALA A 65 -4.58 -5.97 -8.35
C ALA A 65 -3.10 -6.15 -8.74
N LYS A 66 -2.19 -6.15 -7.75
CA LYS A 66 -0.77 -6.44 -7.97
C LYS A 66 -0.56 -7.87 -8.45
N ASN A 67 -1.22 -8.84 -7.83
CA ASN A 67 -1.06 -10.27 -8.09
C ASN A 67 0.43 -10.66 -8.08
N ALA A 68 1.01 -10.97 -9.24
CA ALA A 68 2.40 -11.34 -9.40
C ALA A 68 3.24 -10.26 -10.09
N ALA A 69 2.67 -9.09 -10.37
CA ALA A 69 3.38 -7.99 -11.01
C ALA A 69 4.42 -7.43 -10.04
N THR A 70 5.65 -7.34 -10.51
CA THR A 70 6.76 -6.61 -9.88
C THR A 70 7.12 -5.34 -10.66
N THR A 71 6.61 -5.23 -11.89
CA THR A 71 6.85 -4.12 -12.81
C THR A 71 5.58 -3.77 -13.56
N ALA A 72 5.45 -2.51 -13.97
CA ALA A 72 4.38 -2.04 -14.87
C ALA A 72 4.89 -0.87 -15.73
N PRO A 73 4.30 -0.62 -16.91
CA PRO A 73 4.65 0.56 -17.69
C PRO A 73 4.28 1.84 -16.95
N ASP A 74 5.18 2.81 -16.91
CA ASP A 74 4.86 4.17 -16.50
C ASP A 74 3.90 4.79 -17.53
N PRO A 75 2.70 5.24 -17.14
CA PRO A 75 1.74 5.82 -18.08
C PRO A 75 2.25 7.07 -18.81
N GLN A 76 3.35 7.68 -18.38
CA GLN A 76 3.93 8.84 -19.04
C GLN A 76 5.05 8.49 -20.04
N SER A 77 5.99 7.62 -19.67
CA SER A 77 7.14 7.28 -20.52
C SER A 77 6.97 5.96 -21.28
N GLU A 78 5.97 5.15 -20.92
CA GLU A 78 5.76 3.76 -21.36
C GLU A 78 6.89 2.78 -20.97
N GLU A 79 7.93 3.26 -20.29
CA GLU A 79 9.02 2.41 -19.81
C GLU A 79 8.53 1.49 -18.69
N LEU A 80 9.00 0.25 -18.74
CA LEU A 80 8.71 -0.74 -17.72
C LEU A 80 9.53 -0.42 -16.46
N VAL A 81 8.85 -0.03 -15.38
CA VAL A 81 9.49 0.33 -14.10
C VAL A 81 9.06 -0.62 -12.99
N LEU A 82 9.88 -0.70 -11.94
CA LEU A 82 9.53 -1.44 -10.73
C LEU A 82 8.32 -0.81 -10.04
N LEU A 83 7.41 -1.66 -9.60
CA LEU A 83 6.28 -1.27 -8.76
C LEU A 83 6.76 -1.03 -7.32
N PHE A 84 6.16 -0.04 -6.68
CA PHE A 84 6.30 0.16 -5.25
C PHE A 84 5.59 -0.99 -4.52
N PRO A 85 6.07 -1.44 -3.35
CA PRO A 85 7.26 -1.00 -2.63
C PRO A 85 8.49 -1.87 -2.92
N SER A 86 9.64 -1.28 -3.23
CA SER A 86 10.93 -1.89 -2.88
C SER A 86 11.34 -1.32 -1.52
N ARG A 87 11.48 -2.15 -0.46
CA ARG A 87 11.59 -1.73 0.96
C ARG A 87 12.42 -0.49 1.31
N GLU A 88 13.41 -0.17 0.48
CA GLU A 88 14.27 1.00 0.62
C GLU A 88 13.58 2.32 0.21
N GLN A 89 12.36 2.27 -0.32
CA GLN A 89 11.59 3.41 -0.80
C GLN A 89 10.61 3.94 0.25
N SER A 90 10.60 5.26 0.44
CA SER A 90 9.56 5.94 1.21
C SER A 90 8.32 6.16 0.34
N TRP A 91 7.14 5.99 0.94
CA TRP A 91 5.87 6.28 0.24
C TRP A 91 5.82 7.73 -0.24
N ARG A 92 6.34 8.68 0.55
CA ARG A 92 6.33 10.12 0.23
C ARG A 92 7.25 10.51 -0.93
N ASP A 93 8.21 9.66 -1.28
CA ASP A 93 9.11 9.90 -2.43
C ASP A 93 8.41 9.56 -3.76
N HIS A 94 7.38 8.70 -3.71
CA HIS A 94 6.69 8.18 -4.88
C HIS A 94 5.26 8.67 -5.01
N PHE A 95 4.65 9.09 -3.89
CA PHE A 95 3.24 9.42 -3.84
C PHE A 95 2.97 10.67 -3.01
N ALA A 96 1.91 11.37 -3.40
CA ALA A 96 1.27 12.38 -2.59
C ALA A 96 -0.25 12.18 -2.63
N TRP A 97 -0.95 12.67 -1.61
CA TRP A 97 -2.38 12.91 -1.73
C TRP A 97 -2.61 14.12 -2.63
N ASP A 98 -3.69 14.11 -3.42
CA ASP A 98 -4.03 15.28 -4.24
C ASP A 98 -4.27 16.53 -3.38
N ASN A 99 -4.09 17.70 -4.00
CA ASN A 99 -4.39 18.99 -3.37
C ASN A 99 -5.91 19.27 -3.35
N ASP A 100 -6.69 18.58 -4.19
CA ASP A 100 -8.14 18.71 -4.35
C ASP A 100 -8.92 17.86 -3.34
N GLY A 101 -8.47 17.92 -2.09
CA GLY A 101 -9.12 17.30 -0.95
C GLY A 101 -8.54 15.96 -0.51
N GLY A 102 -7.40 15.54 -1.03
CA GLY A 102 -6.67 14.36 -0.63
C GLY A 102 -7.39 13.05 -0.93
N LEU A 103 -8.28 13.01 -1.93
CA LEU A 103 -9.11 11.83 -2.19
C LEU A 103 -8.46 10.84 -3.18
N THR A 104 -7.52 11.32 -3.97
CA THR A 104 -6.72 10.52 -4.90
C THR A 104 -5.24 10.56 -4.53
N ILE A 105 -4.52 9.53 -4.98
CA ILE A 105 -3.08 9.39 -4.84
C ILE A 105 -2.44 9.81 -6.15
N ALA A 106 -1.61 10.85 -6.12
CA ALA A 106 -0.77 11.27 -7.22
C ALA A 106 0.55 10.49 -7.20
N GLY A 107 1.00 10.01 -8.36
CA GLY A 107 2.33 9.42 -8.52
C GLY A 107 3.38 10.49 -8.85
N LEU A 108 4.36 10.69 -7.98
CA LEU A 108 5.41 11.70 -8.10
C LEU A 108 6.62 11.23 -8.92
N SER A 109 6.80 9.91 -9.03
CA SER A 109 7.85 9.29 -9.84
C SER A 109 7.26 8.30 -10.86
N ALA A 110 8.08 7.79 -11.77
CA ALA A 110 7.69 6.73 -12.70
C ALA A 110 7.14 5.50 -11.96
N THR A 111 7.85 5.02 -10.93
CA THR A 111 7.38 3.95 -10.02
C THR A 111 6.04 4.29 -9.37
N GLY A 112 5.85 5.53 -8.89
CA GLY A 112 4.60 5.97 -8.30
C GLY A 112 3.43 5.94 -9.28
N ARG A 113 3.61 6.53 -10.47
CA ARG A 113 2.58 6.55 -11.53
C ARG A 113 2.23 5.15 -12.03
N ALA A 114 3.24 4.32 -12.29
CA ALA A 114 3.06 2.93 -12.68
C ALA A 114 2.28 2.15 -11.60
N THR A 115 2.59 2.37 -10.31
CA THR A 115 1.89 1.72 -9.20
C THR A 115 0.44 2.21 -9.06
N VAL A 116 0.19 3.51 -9.14
CA VAL A 116 -1.17 4.07 -9.11
C VAL A 116 -2.04 3.46 -10.22
N SER A 117 -1.49 3.38 -11.44
CA SER A 117 -2.15 2.82 -12.61
C SER A 117 -2.38 1.31 -12.47
N CYS A 118 -1.32 0.54 -12.23
CA CYS A 118 -1.35 -0.92 -12.15
C CYS A 118 -2.28 -1.44 -11.04
N LEU A 119 -2.20 -0.86 -9.84
CA LEU A 119 -3.01 -1.29 -8.69
C LEU A 119 -4.37 -0.59 -8.62
N GLN A 120 -4.65 0.32 -9.56
CA GLN A 120 -5.88 1.13 -9.61
C GLN A 120 -6.16 1.80 -8.26
N LEU A 121 -5.15 2.51 -7.74
CA LEU A 121 -5.20 3.11 -6.40
C LEU A 121 -6.25 4.24 -6.26
N ASN A 122 -6.81 4.70 -7.37
CA ASN A 122 -7.83 5.74 -7.45
C ASN A 122 -9.16 5.27 -8.05
N ARG A 123 -9.44 3.95 -8.03
CA ARG A 123 -10.76 3.44 -8.43
C ARG A 123 -11.88 4.09 -7.60
N ALA A 124 -13.07 4.21 -8.19
CA ALA A 124 -14.18 4.98 -7.63
C ALA A 124 -14.54 4.57 -6.20
N GLU A 125 -14.48 3.27 -5.89
CA GLU A 125 -14.77 2.72 -4.57
C GLU A 125 -13.79 3.23 -3.49
N PHE A 126 -12.50 3.35 -3.84
CA PHE A 126 -11.50 3.90 -2.92
C PHE A 126 -11.70 5.39 -2.71
N VAL A 127 -11.97 6.14 -3.76
CA VAL A 127 -12.25 7.58 -3.69
C VAL A 127 -13.51 7.84 -2.85
N ASN A 128 -14.55 7.02 -3.03
CA ASN A 128 -15.78 7.11 -2.25
C ASN A 128 -15.56 6.80 -0.77
N LEU A 129 -14.79 5.75 -0.45
CA LEU A 129 -14.43 5.43 0.93
C LEU A 129 -13.62 6.58 1.57
N ARG A 130 -12.61 7.10 0.89
CA ARG A 130 -11.80 8.22 1.37
C ARG A 130 -12.65 9.47 1.62
N ARG A 131 -13.66 9.72 0.78
CA ARG A 131 -14.61 10.84 0.99
C ARG A 131 -15.39 10.68 2.29
N LEU A 132 -15.89 9.49 2.59
CA LEU A 132 -16.59 9.20 3.85
C LEU A 132 -15.65 9.34 5.05
N LEU A 133 -14.43 8.79 4.96
CA LEU A 133 -13.44 8.87 6.03
C LEU A 133 -12.96 10.30 6.28
N LYS A 134 -12.82 11.10 5.23
CA LYS A 134 -12.45 12.51 5.33
C LYS A 134 -13.53 13.31 6.06
N ALA A 135 -14.81 13.05 5.78
CA ALA A 135 -15.92 13.69 6.48
C ALA A 135 -15.91 13.39 8.00
N ASP A 136 -15.33 12.26 8.39
CA ASP A 136 -15.15 11.82 9.78
C ASP A 136 -13.75 12.16 10.36
N GLY A 137 -12.92 12.95 9.63
CA GLY A 137 -11.58 13.34 10.08
C GLY A 137 -10.54 12.21 10.11
N LYS A 138 -10.84 11.05 9.51
CA LYS A 138 -9.97 9.86 9.49
C LYS A 138 -9.13 9.70 8.22
N HIS A 139 -9.20 10.67 7.30
CA HIS A 139 -8.45 10.66 6.05
C HIS A 139 -7.86 12.05 5.71
N PRO A 140 -6.58 12.13 5.28
CA PRO A 140 -5.63 11.03 5.12
C PRO A 140 -5.26 10.39 6.48
N PRO A 141 -4.84 9.11 6.50
CA PRO A 141 -4.37 8.50 7.72
C PRO A 141 -3.14 9.23 8.23
N LEU A 142 -3.06 9.43 9.55
CA LEU A 142 -1.87 9.98 10.18
C LEU A 142 -0.69 9.04 9.92
N ASP A 143 0.46 9.61 9.55
CA ASP A 143 1.68 8.84 9.38
C ASP A 143 2.29 8.41 10.71
N THR A 144 1.79 8.94 11.83
CA THR A 144 2.18 8.63 13.20
C THR A 144 1.01 8.06 14.01
N PRO A 145 1.26 7.11 14.95
CA PRO A 145 0.25 6.69 15.92
C PRO A 145 -0.21 7.89 16.76
N PRO A 146 -1.50 7.95 17.16
CA PRO A 146 -2.02 9.06 17.98
C PRO A 146 -1.28 9.23 19.33
N ASP A 147 -0.59 8.19 19.82
CA ASP A 147 0.14 8.22 21.08
C ASP A 147 1.50 8.95 21.02
N GLU A 148 1.94 9.42 19.85
CA GLU A 148 3.18 10.21 19.67
C GLU A 148 2.95 11.70 19.40
N VAL A 149 1.69 12.17 19.50
CA VAL A 149 1.41 13.62 19.54
C VAL A 149 1.73 14.13 20.95
N ILE A 150 3.01 14.39 21.21
CA ILE A 150 3.44 15.09 22.42
C ILE A 150 2.84 16.51 22.36
N PRO A 151 2.23 17.02 23.46
CA PRO A 151 1.51 18.30 23.49
C PRO A 151 2.36 19.51 23.10
#